data_AF-A2EIW1-F1
#
_entry.id   AF-A2EIW1-F1
#
_cell.length_a   1.000
_cell.length_b   1.000
_cell.length_c   1.000
_cell.angle_alpha   90.00
_cell.angle_beta   90.00
_cell.angle_gamma   90.00
#
_symmetry.space_group_name_H-M   'P 1'
#
loop_
_entity.id
_entity.type
_entity.pdbx_description
1 polymer ?
#
loop_
_entity_poly.entity_id
_entity_poly.type
_entity_poly.pdbx_seq_one_letter_code
_entity_poly.pdbx_strand_id
1 'polypeptide(L)'
;MGQNLVVLQLNTETSDSIVYGGYKPLSELRIEQRTEISSMLEELGKTNSFIKKIQIKDWKPNTLKNIVNELNENKILIRNQNQLTLLDNLINKISNACQFYNLIDKYDSVIVKAMKEGKWLLLDGIEACPSVILDRIISLFSSTPKLDLYEKGTDNEIIAKQNFRVFMTYNPYEATTRQRISPSLLNRCFVYTLDPIDQDFNDSFNTIFGILSQVKNLGFTSTSDFQKIVVRFVNVHLKMKSENNSNIDARTLVRLAQSLAISAPLNRTKVESILYSNYSDTLEMDDQQKTKIWNYFSEKIDENKLKRIKNSVVSHSTELDSLRNSLAELKRSNKFSIKIFIQTFLRLPFENYESFQNALTFDNQYCDVFKLISDFIKESEKLIQNDRKFDGKSLGKIQKGEFPIFDDFLLRINFYLFITDKYQVDAIEYTANDLMLLHQIDKAKSLNDALFYLLSLRKFIPNILLHPIS
;
A
#
# COMPACT_ATOMS: atom_id res chain seq x y z
N MET A 1 4.87 -5.54 -9.97
CA MET A 1 5.10 -5.35 -8.52
C MET A 1 6.40 -4.61 -8.27
N GLY A 2 6.56 -3.99 -7.09
CA GLY A 2 7.78 -3.27 -6.71
C GLY A 2 7.84 -1.80 -7.13
N GLN A 3 6.70 -1.19 -7.47
CA GLN A 3 6.62 0.25 -7.66
C GLN A 3 6.97 0.95 -6.33
N ASN A 4 7.79 1.98 -6.41
CA ASN A 4 8.24 2.70 -5.22
C ASN A 4 7.03 3.43 -4.61
N LEU A 5 6.72 3.13 -3.34
CA LEU A 5 5.67 3.80 -2.60
C LEU A 5 6.24 5.04 -1.93
N VAL A 6 5.78 6.19 -2.37
CA VAL A 6 6.11 7.48 -1.78
C VAL A 6 5.06 7.79 -0.72
N VAL A 7 5.46 7.82 0.54
CA VAL A 7 4.59 8.17 1.66
C VAL A 7 4.74 9.65 1.97
N LEU A 8 3.63 10.36 2.03
CA LEU A 8 3.56 11.76 2.37
C LEU A 8 2.65 11.94 3.58
N GLN A 9 3.26 12.29 4.71
CA GLN A 9 2.55 12.55 5.97
C GLN A 9 1.94 13.94 5.93
N LEU A 10 0.62 14.02 6.09
CA LEU A 10 -0.14 15.25 6.11
C LEU A 10 -0.42 15.66 7.56
N ASN A 11 -0.34 16.95 7.81
CA ASN A 11 -0.58 17.58 9.10
C ASN A 11 -1.14 18.99 8.91
N THR A 12 -1.46 19.68 10.00
CA THR A 12 -2.03 21.03 9.95
C THR A 12 -1.07 22.09 9.42
N GLU A 13 0.23 21.82 9.43
CA GLU A 13 1.30 22.71 8.95
C GLU A 13 1.79 22.36 7.54
N THR A 14 1.10 21.42 6.89
CA THR A 14 1.40 21.01 5.52
C THR A 14 1.35 22.25 4.65
N SER A 15 2.47 22.54 3.97
CA SER A 15 2.63 23.74 3.15
C SER A 15 2.31 23.47 1.69
N ASP A 16 1.97 24.52 0.94
CA ASP A 16 1.66 24.42 -0.49
C ASP A 16 2.83 23.86 -1.33
N SER A 17 4.05 23.91 -0.80
CA SER A 17 5.24 23.35 -1.45
C SER A 17 5.14 21.84 -1.70
N ILE A 18 4.28 21.14 -0.95
CA ILE A 18 3.99 19.72 -1.14
C ILE A 18 3.24 19.46 -2.46
N VAL A 19 2.48 20.45 -2.95
CA VAL A 19 1.70 20.34 -4.18
C VAL A 19 2.55 20.69 -5.39
N TYR A 20 3.11 21.90 -5.45
CA TYR A 20 3.78 22.38 -6.68
C TYR A 20 5.31 22.38 -6.61
N GLY A 21 5.87 22.30 -5.41
CA GLY A 21 7.31 22.36 -5.15
C GLY A 21 7.72 23.75 -4.71
N GLY A 22 8.85 24.23 -5.17
CA GLY A 22 9.28 25.57 -4.80
C GLY A 22 10.48 26.06 -5.57
N TYR A 23 11.06 27.12 -5.04
CA TYR A 23 12.24 27.77 -5.57
C TYR A 23 13.40 27.56 -4.60
N LYS A 24 14.56 27.22 -5.14
CA LYS A 24 15.81 27.10 -4.39
C LYS A 24 16.86 28.02 -5.02
N PRO A 25 17.71 28.68 -4.21
CA PRO A 25 18.84 29.41 -4.75
C PRO A 25 19.87 28.43 -5.32
N LEU A 26 20.47 28.81 -6.44
CA LEU A 26 21.62 28.14 -7.04
C LEU A 26 22.90 28.70 -6.41
N SER A 27 23.79 27.80 -6.00
CA SER A 27 25.12 28.16 -5.52
C SER A 27 26.05 28.61 -6.66
N GLU A 28 25.76 28.18 -7.89
CA GLU A 28 26.56 28.44 -9.08
C GLU A 28 25.67 28.61 -10.32
N LEU A 29 26.21 29.24 -11.37
CA LEU A 29 25.49 29.44 -12.64
C LEU A 29 25.06 28.12 -13.29
N ARG A 30 24.05 28.15 -14.15
CA ARG A 30 23.57 26.96 -14.89
C ARG A 30 24.57 26.54 -15.95
N ILE A 31 24.62 25.24 -16.29
CA ILE A 31 25.59 24.67 -17.25
C ILE A 31 25.58 25.44 -18.58
N GLU A 32 24.39 25.77 -19.11
CA GLU A 32 24.23 26.55 -20.34
C GLU A 32 24.92 27.92 -20.27
N GLN A 33 24.71 28.65 -19.17
CA GLN A 33 25.37 29.94 -18.92
C GLN A 33 26.89 29.78 -18.78
N ARG A 34 27.35 28.70 -18.12
CA ARG A 34 28.77 28.39 -18.00
C ARG A 34 29.40 28.19 -19.38
N THR A 35 28.80 27.35 -20.20
CA THR A 35 29.32 27.05 -21.55
C THR A 35 29.38 28.29 -22.42
N GLU A 36 28.36 29.13 -22.34
CA GLU A 36 28.29 30.36 -23.12
C GLU A 36 29.36 31.38 -22.68
N ILE A 37 29.48 31.63 -21.37
CA ILE A 37 30.49 32.54 -20.81
C ILE A 37 31.91 32.03 -21.11
N SER A 38 32.15 30.71 -20.97
CA SER A 38 33.43 30.09 -21.32
C SER A 38 33.77 30.28 -22.79
N SER A 39 32.81 30.09 -23.70
CA SER A 39 33.04 30.27 -25.14
C SER A 39 33.43 31.72 -25.48
N MET A 40 32.77 32.71 -24.87
CA MET A 40 33.08 34.12 -25.08
C MET A 40 34.46 34.50 -24.49
N LEU A 41 34.83 33.92 -23.33
CA LEU A 41 36.17 34.11 -22.75
C LEU A 41 37.26 33.51 -23.64
N GLU A 42 37.05 32.33 -24.20
CA GLU A 42 38.01 31.69 -25.11
C GLU A 42 38.20 32.50 -26.40
N GLU A 43 37.11 33.00 -26.98
CA GLU A 43 37.16 33.84 -28.18
C GLU A 43 37.97 35.13 -27.94
N LEU A 44 37.71 35.81 -26.82
CA LEU A 44 38.48 36.98 -26.42
C LEU A 44 39.94 36.63 -26.05
N GLY A 45 40.17 35.47 -25.43
CA GLY A 45 41.50 34.98 -25.06
C GLY A 45 42.40 34.61 -26.23
N LYS A 46 41.85 34.32 -27.43
CA LYS A 46 42.64 34.11 -28.66
C LYS A 46 43.39 35.37 -29.08
N THR A 47 42.85 36.54 -28.75
CA THR A 47 43.36 37.82 -29.23
C THR A 47 43.96 38.70 -28.12
N ASN A 48 43.68 38.38 -26.86
CA ASN A 48 44.19 39.11 -25.70
C ASN A 48 44.87 38.17 -24.69
N SER A 49 46.18 38.37 -24.48
CA SER A 49 47.01 37.54 -23.60
C SER A 49 46.67 37.68 -22.11
N PHE A 50 46.06 38.79 -21.69
CA PHE A 50 45.55 38.98 -20.33
C PHE A 50 44.28 38.14 -20.12
N ILE A 51 43.30 38.23 -21.02
CA ILE A 51 42.04 37.48 -20.93
C ILE A 51 42.32 35.97 -20.98
N LYS A 52 43.31 35.53 -21.75
CA LYS A 52 43.76 34.13 -21.79
C LYS A 52 44.24 33.59 -20.44
N LYS A 53 44.70 34.46 -19.53
CA LYS A 53 45.17 34.06 -18.19
C LYS A 53 44.03 33.93 -17.18
N ILE A 54 42.85 34.47 -17.47
CA ILE A 54 41.70 34.41 -16.59
C ILE A 54 41.19 32.96 -16.58
N GLN A 55 41.21 32.34 -15.41
CA GLN A 55 40.64 31.02 -15.19
C GLN A 55 39.52 31.11 -14.17
N ILE A 56 38.33 30.66 -14.57
CA ILE A 56 37.19 30.53 -13.67
C ILE A 56 37.39 29.25 -12.85
N LYS A 57 37.77 29.39 -11.58
CA LYS A 57 37.95 28.26 -10.66
C LYS A 57 36.61 27.66 -10.21
N ASP A 58 35.64 28.51 -9.91
CA ASP A 58 34.28 28.13 -9.58
C ASP A 58 33.28 29.14 -10.16
N TRP A 59 32.03 28.71 -10.34
CA TRP A 59 30.97 29.50 -10.97
C TRP A 59 30.09 30.22 -9.95
N LYS A 60 30.68 30.59 -8.81
CA LYS A 60 29.95 31.27 -7.73
C LYS A 60 29.84 32.77 -8.02
N PRO A 61 28.74 33.43 -7.58
CA PRO A 61 28.53 34.86 -7.82
C PRO A 61 29.66 35.75 -7.30
N ASN A 62 30.27 35.44 -6.15
CA ASN A 62 31.36 36.24 -5.60
C ASN A 62 32.63 36.16 -6.46
N THR A 63 32.99 34.96 -6.92
CA THR A 63 34.15 34.75 -7.80
C THR A 63 33.95 35.45 -9.13
N LEU A 64 32.75 35.34 -9.71
CA LEU A 64 32.42 35.99 -10.97
C LEU A 64 32.38 37.51 -10.85
N LYS A 65 31.92 38.06 -9.73
CA LYS A 65 32.01 39.51 -9.45
C LYS A 65 33.47 39.99 -9.40
N ASN A 66 34.37 39.21 -8.80
CA ASN A 66 35.79 39.55 -8.78
C ASN A 66 36.38 39.55 -10.20
N ILE A 67 36.02 38.56 -11.02
CA ILE A 67 36.44 38.49 -12.43
C ILE A 67 35.88 39.67 -13.23
N VAL A 68 34.62 40.06 -13.01
CA VAL A 68 34.04 41.25 -13.65
C VAL A 68 34.79 42.52 -13.26
N ASN A 69 35.20 42.67 -11.98
CA ASN A 69 36.00 43.80 -11.55
C ASN A 69 37.39 43.79 -12.23
N GLU A 70 38.06 42.63 -12.28
CA GLU A 70 39.35 42.48 -12.94
C GLU A 70 39.28 42.80 -14.45
N LEU A 71 38.20 42.40 -15.12
CA LEU A 71 37.94 42.72 -16.52
C LEU A 71 37.68 44.21 -16.74
N ASN A 72 36.95 44.87 -15.82
CA ASN A 72 36.68 46.31 -15.89
C ASN A 72 37.96 47.14 -15.67
N GLU A 73 38.80 46.77 -14.70
CA GLU A 73 40.07 47.47 -14.44
C GLU A 73 41.03 47.38 -15.63
N ASN A 74 41.10 46.22 -16.28
CA ASN A 74 41.98 45.98 -17.42
C ASN A 74 41.37 46.36 -18.78
N LYS A 75 40.15 46.91 -18.79
CA LYS A 75 39.47 47.39 -20.01
C LYS A 75 40.29 48.43 -20.77
N ILE A 76 41.08 49.23 -20.05
CA ILE A 76 41.96 50.29 -20.57
C ILE A 76 43.06 49.74 -21.50
N LEU A 77 43.43 48.46 -21.35
CA LEU A 77 44.50 47.82 -22.13
C LEU A 77 44.04 47.36 -23.52
N ILE A 78 42.73 47.42 -23.82
CA ILE A 78 42.16 46.98 -25.09
C ILE A 78 42.03 48.16 -26.05
N ARG A 79 42.75 48.12 -27.17
CA ARG A 79 42.77 49.20 -28.18
C ARG A 79 41.75 49.00 -29.32
N ASN A 80 41.26 47.78 -29.53
CA ASN A 80 40.32 47.47 -30.60
C ASN A 80 38.87 47.65 -30.14
N GLN A 81 38.12 48.50 -30.84
CA GLN A 81 36.74 48.84 -30.52
C GLN A 81 35.78 47.64 -30.62
N ASN A 82 36.04 46.69 -31.54
CA ASN A 82 35.26 45.46 -31.64
C ASN A 82 35.52 44.50 -30.47
N GLN A 83 36.72 44.51 -29.91
CA GLN A 83 37.03 43.71 -28.71
C GLN A 83 36.46 44.34 -27.45
N LEU A 84 36.45 45.68 -27.37
CA LEU A 84 35.82 46.42 -26.27
C LEU A 84 34.32 46.13 -26.19
N THR A 85 33.62 46.12 -27.33
CA THR A 85 32.19 45.79 -27.39
C THR A 85 31.90 44.33 -27.01
N LEU A 86 32.72 43.39 -27.47
CA LEU A 86 32.61 41.98 -27.05
C LEU A 86 32.88 41.79 -25.55
N LEU A 87 33.86 42.51 -25.00
CA LEU A 87 34.15 42.50 -23.56
C LEU A 87 32.98 43.07 -22.76
N ASP A 88 32.39 44.18 -23.20
CA ASP A 88 31.23 44.77 -22.55
C ASP A 88 30.02 43.85 -22.58
N ASN A 89 29.79 43.16 -23.70
CA ASN A 89 28.77 42.14 -23.79
C ASN A 89 29.03 40.99 -22.81
N LEU A 90 30.28 40.54 -22.67
CA LEU A 90 30.66 39.50 -21.72
C LEU A 90 30.42 39.93 -20.27
N ILE A 91 30.85 41.14 -19.90
CA ILE A 91 30.66 41.71 -18.55
C ILE A 91 29.18 41.84 -18.21
N ASN A 92 28.38 42.38 -19.13
CA ASN A 92 26.93 42.50 -18.97
C ASN A 92 26.28 41.12 -18.80
N LYS A 93 26.76 40.12 -19.55
CA LYS A 93 26.21 38.76 -19.50
C LYS A 93 26.53 38.05 -18.19
N ILE A 94 27.78 38.13 -17.71
CA ILE A 94 28.16 37.61 -16.39
C ILE A 94 27.37 38.31 -15.29
N SER A 95 27.27 39.65 -15.36
CA SER A 95 26.53 40.45 -14.38
C SER A 95 25.05 40.08 -14.35
N ASN A 96 24.41 39.95 -15.52
CA ASN A 96 23.02 39.52 -15.63
C ASN A 96 22.83 38.09 -15.10
N ALA A 97 23.72 37.15 -15.45
CA ALA A 97 23.65 35.78 -14.96
C ALA A 97 23.80 35.67 -13.44
N CYS A 98 24.50 36.63 -12.81
CA CYS A 98 24.65 36.71 -11.35
C CYS A 98 23.49 37.42 -10.63
N GLN A 99 22.48 37.92 -11.35
CA GLN A 99 21.31 38.54 -10.72
C GLN A 99 20.45 37.48 -10.02
N PHE A 100 19.85 37.86 -8.89
CA PHE A 100 19.14 36.94 -8.00
C PHE A 100 18.10 36.08 -8.73
N TYR A 101 17.28 36.68 -9.60
CA TYR A 101 16.23 35.96 -10.32
C TYR A 101 16.77 34.89 -11.30
N ASN A 102 18.00 35.04 -11.80
CA ASN A 102 18.66 34.06 -12.68
C ASN A 102 19.36 32.94 -11.89
N LEU A 103 19.59 33.16 -10.59
CA LEU A 103 20.15 32.19 -9.65
C LEU A 103 19.07 31.47 -8.85
N ILE A 104 17.82 31.48 -9.31
CA ILE A 104 16.75 30.69 -8.74
C ILE A 104 16.49 29.50 -9.64
N ASP A 105 16.43 28.33 -9.05
CA ASP A 105 16.03 27.10 -9.69
C ASP A 105 14.73 26.59 -9.11
N LYS A 106 13.92 25.97 -9.96
CA LYS A 106 12.61 25.44 -9.59
C LYS A 106 12.74 23.96 -9.34
N TYR A 107 12.22 23.48 -8.22
CA TYR A 107 12.17 22.06 -7.94
C TYR A 107 10.72 21.59 -7.87
N ASP A 108 10.48 20.40 -8.44
CA ASP A 108 9.19 19.74 -8.36
C ASP A 108 8.94 19.19 -6.95
N SER A 109 7.68 19.25 -6.52
CA SER A 109 7.23 18.59 -5.29
C SER A 109 7.35 17.08 -5.35
N VAL A 110 7.20 16.45 -4.20
CA VAL A 110 7.15 15.00 -4.05
C VAL A 110 6.00 14.40 -4.88
N ILE A 111 4.82 15.05 -4.87
CA ILE A 111 3.64 14.62 -5.64
C ILE A 111 3.95 14.68 -7.14
N VAL A 112 4.48 15.80 -7.62
CA VAL A 112 4.79 15.99 -9.06
C VAL A 112 5.83 14.98 -9.54
N LYS A 113 6.88 14.73 -8.75
CA LYS A 113 7.88 13.71 -9.07
C LYS A 113 7.25 12.33 -9.15
N ALA A 114 6.41 11.96 -8.17
CA ALA A 114 5.72 10.68 -8.18
C ALA A 114 4.83 10.50 -9.42
N MET A 115 4.10 11.54 -9.82
CA MET A 115 3.27 11.54 -11.04
C MET A 115 4.10 11.37 -12.31
N LYS A 116 5.19 12.13 -12.45
CA LYS A 116 6.11 12.08 -13.60
C LYS A 116 6.86 10.75 -13.70
N GLU A 117 7.09 10.09 -12.58
CA GLU A 117 7.80 8.81 -12.51
C GLU A 117 6.85 7.60 -12.53
N GLY A 118 5.53 7.82 -12.36
CA GLY A 118 4.55 6.73 -12.29
C GLY A 118 4.61 5.93 -11.00
N LYS A 119 5.12 6.54 -9.92
CA LYS A 119 5.24 5.92 -8.58
C LYS A 119 3.89 5.85 -7.88
N TRP A 120 3.82 5.07 -6.82
CA TRP A 120 2.64 5.05 -5.96
C TRP A 120 2.78 6.13 -4.90
N LEU A 121 1.69 6.82 -4.58
CA LEU A 121 1.63 7.89 -3.59
C LEU A 121 0.66 7.50 -2.47
N LEU A 122 1.12 7.51 -1.22
CA LEU A 122 0.28 7.36 -0.03
C LEU A 122 0.21 8.71 0.68
N LEU A 123 -0.99 9.28 0.76
CA LEU A 123 -1.32 10.47 1.55
C LEU A 123 -1.78 10.02 2.94
N ASP A 124 -0.89 10.11 3.92
CA ASP A 124 -1.15 9.61 5.26
C ASP A 124 -1.74 10.70 6.16
N GLY A 125 -2.93 10.48 6.73
CA GLY A 125 -3.63 11.44 7.60
C GLY A 125 -4.32 12.57 6.85
N ILE A 126 -5.08 12.26 5.79
CA ILE A 126 -5.74 13.27 4.93
C ILE A 126 -6.66 14.24 5.71
N GLU A 127 -7.23 13.80 6.83
CA GLU A 127 -8.08 14.59 7.73
C GLU A 127 -7.34 15.74 8.42
N ALA A 128 -6.02 15.61 8.59
CA ALA A 128 -5.19 16.63 9.22
C ALA A 128 -4.76 17.73 8.24
N CYS A 129 -4.93 17.48 6.93
CA CYS A 129 -4.51 18.38 5.87
C CYS A 129 -5.37 19.66 5.82
N PRO A 130 -4.78 20.85 5.55
CA PRO A 130 -5.53 22.06 5.30
C PRO A 130 -6.46 21.93 4.09
N SER A 131 -7.67 22.49 4.16
CA SER A 131 -8.67 22.43 3.08
C SER A 131 -8.15 22.99 1.75
N VAL A 132 -7.34 24.06 1.80
CA VAL A 132 -6.71 24.68 0.63
C VAL A 132 -5.83 23.69 -0.14
N ILE A 133 -5.15 22.78 0.57
CA ILE A 133 -4.32 21.75 -0.06
C ILE A 133 -5.19 20.61 -0.58
N LEU A 134 -6.22 20.21 0.18
CA LEU A 134 -7.19 19.19 -0.25
C LEU A 134 -7.84 19.55 -1.60
N ASP A 135 -8.26 20.81 -1.75
CA ASP A 135 -8.88 21.30 -2.99
C ASP A 135 -7.91 21.23 -4.18
N ARG A 136 -6.61 21.43 -3.94
CA ARG A 136 -5.58 21.36 -4.98
C ARG A 136 -5.26 19.92 -5.39
N ILE A 137 -5.28 18.98 -4.45
CA ILE A 137 -4.96 17.56 -4.72
C ILE A 137 -6.19 16.74 -5.13
N ILE A 138 -7.40 17.33 -5.08
CA ILE A 138 -8.65 16.63 -5.38
C ILE A 138 -8.71 16.05 -6.82
N SER A 139 -7.96 16.65 -7.75
CA SER A 139 -7.84 16.23 -9.14
C SER A 139 -6.97 14.98 -9.32
N LEU A 140 -6.13 14.64 -8.34
CA LEU A 140 -5.37 13.39 -8.33
C LEU A 140 -6.26 12.15 -8.21
N PHE A 141 -7.46 12.30 -7.63
CA PHE A 141 -8.43 11.23 -7.42
C PHE A 141 -9.42 11.07 -8.59
N SER A 142 -9.12 11.68 -9.74
CA SER A 142 -9.93 11.51 -10.95
C SER A 142 -9.52 10.27 -11.75
N SER A 143 -10.34 9.85 -12.72
CA SER A 143 -10.05 8.71 -13.60
C SER A 143 -8.74 8.86 -14.38
N THR A 144 -8.33 10.10 -14.64
CA THR A 144 -7.03 10.48 -15.19
C THR A 144 -6.31 11.39 -14.20
N PRO A 145 -5.51 10.84 -13.26
CA PRO A 145 -4.87 11.61 -12.21
C PRO A 145 -4.07 12.77 -12.80
N LYS A 146 -4.46 13.99 -12.43
CA LYS A 146 -3.85 15.21 -12.94
C LYS A 146 -3.72 16.24 -11.84
N LEU A 147 -2.84 17.21 -12.05
CA LEU A 147 -2.58 18.27 -11.08
C LEU A 147 -2.38 19.60 -11.83
N ASP A 148 -3.21 20.59 -11.49
CA ASP A 148 -3.14 21.92 -12.06
C ASP A 148 -2.28 22.82 -11.16
N LEU A 149 -1.20 23.33 -11.73
CA LEU A 149 -0.15 24.10 -11.09
C LEU A 149 -0.10 25.50 -11.68
N TYR A 150 -1.11 26.31 -11.37
CA TYR A 150 -1.22 27.68 -11.88
C TYR A 150 -0.01 28.56 -11.51
N GLU A 151 0.70 28.23 -10.43
CA GLU A 151 1.94 28.90 -10.00
C GLU A 151 3.12 28.65 -10.94
N LYS A 152 2.99 27.71 -11.90
CA LYS A 152 4.07 27.36 -12.84
C LYS A 152 4.08 28.17 -14.14
N GLY A 153 3.05 28.94 -14.45
CA GLY A 153 3.01 29.85 -15.59
C GLY A 153 2.53 29.19 -16.89
N THR A 154 3.47 28.81 -17.77
CA THR A 154 3.20 28.02 -18.98
C THR A 154 3.59 26.57 -18.68
N ASP A 155 2.77 25.58 -19.07
CA ASP A 155 2.75 24.18 -18.56
C ASP A 155 2.24 24.02 -17.12
N ASN A 156 0.96 24.37 -16.92
CA ASN A 156 0.31 24.27 -15.61
C ASN A 156 -0.28 22.89 -15.34
N GLU A 157 -0.61 22.09 -16.35
CA GLU A 157 -1.24 20.79 -16.12
C GLU A 157 -0.19 19.67 -16.14
N ILE A 158 -0.18 18.86 -15.07
CA ILE A 158 0.64 17.66 -14.99
C ILE A 158 -0.29 16.46 -15.01
N ILE A 159 -0.20 15.65 -16.06
CA ILE A 159 -0.92 14.38 -16.18
C ILE A 159 0.00 13.26 -15.68
N ALA A 160 -0.50 12.42 -14.78
CA ALA A 160 0.28 11.33 -14.23
C ALA A 160 0.49 10.21 -15.27
N LYS A 161 1.62 9.50 -15.16
CA LYS A 161 1.87 8.30 -15.98
C LYS A 161 0.89 7.17 -15.66
N GLN A 162 0.65 6.27 -16.63
CA GLN A 162 -0.33 5.17 -16.55
C GLN A 162 -0.24 4.28 -15.29
N ASN A 163 0.96 4.13 -14.72
CA ASN A 163 1.22 3.30 -13.53
C ASN A 163 1.09 4.03 -12.19
N PHE A 164 0.86 5.35 -12.22
CA PHE A 164 0.65 6.15 -11.01
C PHE A 164 -0.61 5.69 -10.28
N ARG A 165 -0.52 5.59 -8.95
CA ARG A 165 -1.64 5.23 -8.07
C ARG A 165 -1.58 6.10 -6.83
N VAL A 166 -2.74 6.51 -6.34
CA VAL A 166 -2.89 7.30 -5.11
C VAL A 166 -3.68 6.49 -4.10
N PHE A 167 -3.16 6.45 -2.90
CA PHE A 167 -3.79 5.92 -1.71
C PHE A 167 -3.90 7.05 -0.69
N MET A 168 -4.92 7.02 0.15
CA MET A 168 -4.99 7.90 1.31
C MET A 168 -5.41 7.09 2.53
N THR A 169 -4.85 7.42 3.69
CA THR A 169 -5.39 6.98 4.97
C THR A 169 -6.26 8.09 5.53
N TYR A 170 -7.34 7.72 6.20
CA TYR A 170 -8.14 8.67 6.97
C TYR A 170 -8.66 8.02 8.24
N ASN A 171 -8.65 8.75 9.35
CA ASN A 171 -9.31 8.34 10.58
C ASN A 171 -10.77 8.83 10.59
N PRO A 172 -11.78 7.93 10.54
CA PRO A 172 -13.19 8.34 10.51
C PRO A 172 -13.60 9.14 11.75
N TYR A 173 -13.07 8.82 12.94
CA TYR A 173 -13.43 9.51 14.19
C TYR A 173 -12.92 10.97 14.21
N GLU A 174 -11.70 11.21 13.75
CA GLU A 174 -11.14 12.57 13.68
C GLU A 174 -11.77 13.37 12.55
N ALA A 175 -12.06 12.72 11.41
CA ALA A 175 -12.68 13.34 10.25
C ALA A 175 -14.09 13.87 10.57
N THR A 176 -14.92 13.10 11.30
CA THR A 176 -16.27 13.53 11.70
C THR A 176 -16.24 14.66 12.71
N THR A 177 -15.31 14.62 13.66
CA THR A 177 -15.21 15.61 14.74
C THR A 177 -14.73 16.97 14.22
N ARG A 178 -13.87 16.98 13.20
CA ARG A 178 -13.29 18.22 12.66
C ARG A 178 -13.92 18.68 11.34
N GLN A 179 -14.83 17.90 10.73
CA GLN A 179 -15.49 18.19 9.44
C GLN A 179 -14.52 18.61 8.31
N ARG A 180 -13.33 18.02 8.25
CA ARG A 180 -12.27 18.46 7.32
C ARG A 180 -12.24 17.74 5.98
N ILE A 181 -12.94 16.62 5.85
CA ILE A 181 -13.01 15.87 4.60
C ILE A 181 -14.36 16.12 3.93
N SER A 182 -14.33 16.64 2.71
CA SER A 182 -15.54 16.85 1.92
C SER A 182 -16.09 15.52 1.39
N PRO A 183 -17.42 15.31 1.40
CA PRO A 183 -18.02 14.13 0.76
C PRO A 183 -17.66 13.99 -0.71
N SER A 184 -17.41 15.10 -1.40
CA SER A 184 -17.00 15.12 -2.81
C SER A 184 -15.65 14.45 -3.05
N LEU A 185 -14.70 14.51 -2.10
CA LEU A 185 -13.44 13.78 -2.18
C LEU A 185 -13.67 12.28 -1.99
N LEU A 186 -14.45 11.89 -0.97
CA LEU A 186 -14.74 10.48 -0.67
C LEU A 186 -15.50 9.79 -1.81
N ASN A 187 -16.44 10.50 -2.45
CA ASN A 187 -17.20 9.98 -3.60
C ASN A 187 -16.34 9.65 -4.83
N ARG A 188 -15.08 10.10 -4.87
CA ARG A 188 -14.12 9.78 -5.95
C ARG A 188 -13.23 8.58 -5.60
N CYS A 189 -13.33 8.07 -4.37
CA CYS A 189 -12.44 7.06 -3.85
C CYS A 189 -13.20 5.75 -3.61
N PHE A 190 -12.51 4.63 -3.81
CA PHE A 190 -12.93 3.37 -3.20
C PHE A 190 -12.47 3.36 -1.75
N VAL A 191 -13.42 3.43 -0.84
CA VAL A 191 -13.17 3.45 0.61
C VAL A 191 -13.24 2.03 1.14
N TYR A 192 -12.17 1.62 1.83
CA TYR A 192 -12.10 0.36 2.54
C TYR A 192 -11.79 0.62 4.02
N THR A 193 -12.52 -0.06 4.89
CA THR A 193 -12.30 -0.02 6.34
C THR A 193 -11.87 -1.41 6.78
N LEU A 194 -10.76 -1.48 7.52
CA LEU A 194 -10.29 -2.72 8.10
C LEU A 194 -10.84 -2.85 9.51
N ASP A 195 -11.31 -4.05 9.86
CA ASP A 195 -11.64 -4.36 11.24
C ASP A 195 -10.37 -4.33 12.11
N PRO A 196 -10.48 -3.91 13.39
CA PRO A 196 -9.35 -3.96 14.30
C PRO A 196 -8.81 -5.39 14.46
N ILE A 197 -7.50 -5.55 14.37
CA ILE A 197 -6.79 -6.83 14.50
C ILE A 197 -6.83 -7.43 15.92
N ASP A 198 -7.50 -6.73 16.83
CA ASP A 198 -7.73 -7.09 18.23
C ASP A 198 -9.24 -7.07 18.56
N GLN A 199 -10.10 -7.16 17.55
CA GLN A 199 -11.56 -7.19 17.72
C GLN A 199 -12.01 -8.48 18.41
N ASP A 200 -11.41 -9.61 18.05
CA ASP A 200 -11.71 -10.90 18.65
C ASP A 200 -10.45 -11.69 19.04
N PHE A 201 -10.71 -12.84 19.67
CA PHE A 201 -9.67 -13.74 20.16
C PHE A 201 -8.79 -14.32 19.05
N ASN A 202 -9.37 -14.67 17.92
CA ASN A 202 -8.65 -15.36 16.85
C ASN A 202 -7.75 -14.37 16.08
N ASP A 203 -8.22 -13.16 15.77
CA ASP A 203 -7.42 -12.08 15.20
C ASP A 203 -6.24 -11.73 16.10
N SER A 204 -6.53 -11.56 17.40
CA SER A 204 -5.50 -11.28 18.40
C SER A 204 -4.47 -12.40 18.49
N PHE A 205 -4.96 -13.65 18.46
CA PHE A 205 -4.12 -14.85 18.49
C PHE A 205 -3.22 -14.92 17.26
N ASN A 206 -3.77 -14.76 16.06
CA ASN A 206 -3.03 -14.83 14.81
C ASN A 206 -1.97 -13.73 14.70
N THR A 207 -2.27 -12.53 15.20
CA THR A 207 -1.32 -11.43 15.27
C THR A 207 -0.12 -11.77 16.15
N ILE A 208 -0.36 -12.16 17.41
CA ILE A 208 0.74 -12.50 18.34
C ILE A 208 1.49 -13.75 17.86
N PHE A 209 0.75 -14.81 17.51
CA PHE A 209 1.32 -16.07 17.06
C PHE A 209 2.19 -15.87 15.83
N GLY A 210 1.70 -15.11 14.85
CA GLY A 210 2.41 -14.87 13.60
C GLY A 210 3.65 -14.00 13.73
N ILE A 211 3.66 -13.04 14.66
CA ILE A 211 4.85 -12.22 14.96
C ILE A 211 5.89 -13.10 15.66
N LEU A 212 5.46 -13.87 16.66
CA LEU A 212 6.37 -14.70 17.45
C LEU A 212 6.90 -15.91 16.66
N SER A 213 6.11 -16.50 15.77
CA SER A 213 6.55 -17.64 14.96
C SER A 213 7.75 -17.33 14.06
N GLN A 214 7.98 -16.05 13.75
CA GLN A 214 9.13 -15.58 12.96
C GLN A 214 10.42 -15.47 13.79
N VAL A 215 10.33 -15.56 15.12
CA VAL A 215 11.46 -15.40 16.03
C VAL A 215 12.18 -16.72 16.21
N LYS A 216 13.47 -16.74 15.92
CA LYS A 216 14.33 -17.92 16.15
C LYS A 216 14.55 -18.11 17.66
N ASN A 217 14.42 -19.35 18.14
CA ASN A 217 14.68 -19.74 19.53
C ASN A 217 13.84 -19.02 20.59
N LEU A 218 12.51 -19.11 20.49
CA LEU A 218 11.59 -18.61 21.53
C LEU A 218 11.75 -19.29 22.90
N GLY A 219 12.38 -20.48 22.94
CA GLY A 219 12.58 -21.25 24.17
C GLY A 219 11.47 -22.25 24.49
N PHE A 220 10.53 -22.49 23.56
CA PHE A 220 9.50 -23.52 23.72
C PHE A 220 9.92 -24.84 23.09
N THR A 221 9.71 -25.94 23.82
CA THR A 221 10.01 -27.31 23.38
C THR A 221 8.89 -27.93 22.53
N SER A 222 7.64 -27.46 22.69
CA SER A 222 6.50 -27.95 21.92
C SER A 222 5.65 -26.80 21.34
N THR A 223 5.04 -27.04 20.18
CA THR A 223 4.08 -26.11 19.56
C THR A 223 2.86 -25.86 20.45
N SER A 224 2.44 -26.87 21.23
CA SER A 224 1.33 -26.75 22.18
C SER A 224 1.66 -25.74 23.29
N ASP A 225 2.87 -25.78 23.85
CA ASP A 225 3.28 -24.84 24.90
C ASP A 225 3.38 -23.41 24.38
N PHE A 226 3.83 -23.26 23.14
CA PHE A 226 3.82 -21.98 22.43
C PHE A 226 2.38 -21.47 22.20
N GLN A 227 1.45 -22.30 21.73
CA GLN A 227 0.05 -21.89 21.60
C GLN A 227 -0.55 -21.50 22.94
N LYS A 228 -0.27 -22.27 24.00
CA LYS A 228 -0.73 -21.97 25.37
C LYS A 228 -0.23 -20.62 25.85
N ILE A 229 1.04 -20.25 25.59
CA ILE A 229 1.55 -18.93 25.98
C ILE A 229 0.84 -17.81 25.23
N VAL A 230 0.62 -17.98 23.91
CA VAL A 230 -0.05 -16.97 23.08
C VAL A 230 -1.48 -16.76 23.55
N VAL A 231 -2.22 -17.83 23.84
CA VAL A 231 -3.59 -17.73 24.39
C VAL A 231 -3.63 -16.92 25.68
N ARG A 232 -2.66 -17.10 26.59
CA ARG A 232 -2.59 -16.31 27.83
C ARG A 232 -2.42 -14.82 27.55
N PHE A 233 -1.56 -14.45 26.59
CA PHE A 233 -1.38 -13.04 26.20
C PHE A 233 -2.62 -12.44 25.56
N VAL A 234 -3.30 -13.17 24.68
CA VAL A 234 -4.56 -12.73 24.07
C VAL A 234 -5.64 -12.50 25.13
N ASN A 235 -5.77 -13.44 26.08
CA ASN A 235 -6.74 -13.32 27.16
C ASN A 235 -6.49 -12.06 28.02
N VAL A 236 -5.22 -11.80 28.37
CA VAL A 236 -4.86 -10.56 29.09
C VAL A 236 -5.26 -9.35 28.25
N HIS A 237 -4.89 -9.32 26.97
CA HIS A 237 -5.17 -8.18 26.10
C HIS A 237 -6.67 -7.86 26.02
N LEU A 238 -7.49 -8.86 25.69
CA LEU A 238 -8.93 -8.67 25.50
C LEU A 238 -9.64 -8.27 26.80
N LYS A 239 -9.23 -8.84 27.95
CA LYS A 239 -9.79 -8.45 29.25
C LYS A 239 -9.41 -7.02 29.62
N MET A 240 -8.14 -6.67 29.48
CA MET A 240 -7.67 -5.31 29.74
C MET A 240 -8.37 -4.30 28.82
N LYS A 241 -8.56 -4.63 27.54
CA LYS A 241 -9.31 -3.81 26.58
C LYS A 241 -10.80 -3.66 26.96
N SER A 242 -11.44 -4.71 27.45
CA SER A 242 -12.84 -4.67 27.87
C SER A 242 -13.09 -3.82 29.12
N GLU A 243 -12.06 -3.63 29.95
CA GLU A 243 -12.14 -2.87 31.21
C GLU A 243 -11.65 -1.43 31.07
N ASN A 244 -10.64 -1.19 30.24
CA ASN A 244 -10.08 0.14 29.97
C ASN A 244 -10.69 0.72 28.68
N ASN A 245 -11.73 1.56 28.83
CA ASN A 245 -12.57 2.06 27.74
C ASN A 245 -11.88 2.95 26.67
N SER A 246 -10.60 3.33 26.78
CA SER A 246 -9.98 4.25 25.80
C SER A 246 -8.51 4.05 25.46
N ASN A 247 -7.69 3.45 26.32
CA ASN A 247 -6.22 3.49 26.14
C ASN A 247 -5.62 2.21 25.54
N ILE A 248 -6.39 1.12 25.45
CA ILE A 248 -5.90 -0.17 24.98
C ILE A 248 -6.55 -0.47 23.62
N ASP A 249 -5.71 -0.53 22.59
CA ASP A 249 -6.10 -0.80 21.22
C ASP A 249 -5.20 -1.87 20.57
N ALA A 250 -5.44 -2.11 19.28
CA ALA A 250 -4.64 -3.01 18.46
C ALA A 250 -3.14 -2.68 18.46
N ARG A 251 -2.74 -1.41 18.68
CA ARG A 251 -1.32 -1.03 18.74
C ARG A 251 -0.70 -1.57 20.01
N THR A 252 -1.42 -1.59 21.13
CA THR A 252 -0.97 -2.23 22.37
C THR A 252 -0.74 -3.74 22.16
N LEU A 253 -1.62 -4.42 21.41
CA LEU A 253 -1.43 -5.83 21.03
C LEU A 253 -0.15 -6.04 20.21
N VAL A 254 0.08 -5.21 19.19
CA VAL A 254 1.27 -5.30 18.33
C VAL A 254 2.54 -4.99 19.12
N ARG A 255 2.52 -3.97 19.99
CA ARG A 255 3.65 -3.61 20.86
C ARG A 255 3.98 -4.74 21.83
N LEU A 256 2.97 -5.39 22.40
CA LEU A 256 3.12 -6.58 23.23
C LEU A 256 3.83 -7.70 22.44
N ALA A 257 3.34 -8.02 21.24
CA ALA A 257 3.91 -9.06 20.39
C ALA A 257 5.37 -8.77 20.00
N GLN A 258 5.68 -7.53 19.65
CA GLN A 258 7.05 -7.08 19.34
C GLN A 258 7.96 -7.13 20.57
N SER A 259 7.47 -6.71 21.74
CA SER A 259 8.23 -6.78 23.00
C SER A 259 8.59 -8.22 23.36
N LEU A 260 7.65 -9.15 23.16
CA LEU A 260 7.85 -10.58 23.32
C LEU A 260 8.87 -11.13 22.32
N ALA A 261 8.80 -10.70 21.05
CA ALA A 261 9.74 -11.10 20.01
C ALA A 261 11.17 -10.67 20.31
N ILE A 262 11.37 -9.41 20.72
CA ILE A 262 12.69 -8.85 21.07
C ILE A 262 13.27 -9.54 22.32
N SER A 263 12.41 -9.92 23.26
CA SER A 263 12.84 -10.48 24.55
C SER A 263 13.12 -11.98 24.53
N ALA A 264 12.97 -12.66 23.39
CA ALA A 264 13.25 -14.08 23.25
C ALA A 264 14.71 -14.42 23.64
N PRO A 265 14.98 -15.58 24.28
CA PRO A 265 14.03 -16.58 24.76
C PRO A 265 13.24 -16.09 25.97
N LEU A 266 11.97 -16.48 26.03
CA LEU A 266 11.04 -16.05 27.08
C LEU A 266 11.28 -16.82 28.38
N ASN A 267 11.28 -16.08 29.49
CA ASN A 267 11.27 -16.64 30.85
C ASN A 267 10.25 -15.87 31.71
N ARG A 268 9.99 -16.34 32.93
CA ARG A 268 8.96 -15.76 33.79
C ARG A 268 9.17 -14.26 34.05
N THR A 269 10.39 -13.85 34.41
CA THR A 269 10.69 -12.45 34.74
C THR A 269 10.51 -11.52 33.55
N LYS A 270 10.92 -11.97 32.36
CA LYS A 270 10.69 -11.23 31.11
C LYS A 270 9.20 -11.11 30.80
N VAL A 271 8.44 -12.20 30.89
CA VAL A 271 6.98 -12.19 30.66
C VAL A 271 6.28 -11.20 31.59
N GLU A 272 6.59 -11.25 32.89
CA GLU A 272 6.07 -10.30 33.88
C GLU A 272 6.42 -8.85 33.49
N SER A 273 7.70 -8.57 33.21
CA SER A 273 8.13 -7.23 32.83
C SER A 273 7.46 -6.69 31.56
N ILE A 274 7.18 -7.56 30.58
CA ILE A 274 6.56 -7.19 29.30
C ILE A 274 5.07 -6.92 29.47
N LEU A 275 4.38 -7.73 30.27
CA LEU A 275 2.98 -7.50 30.59
C LEU A 275 2.82 -6.16 31.31
N TYR A 276 3.64 -5.92 32.33
CA TYR A 276 3.55 -4.69 33.12
C TYR A 276 3.90 -3.45 32.28
N SER A 277 4.97 -3.50 31.47
CA SER A 277 5.33 -2.34 30.64
C SER A 277 4.32 -2.02 29.55
N ASN A 278 3.57 -3.01 29.04
CA ASN A 278 2.60 -2.78 27.96
C ASN A 278 1.22 -2.35 28.46
N TYR A 279 0.85 -2.71 29.69
CA TYR A 279 -0.48 -2.46 30.27
C TYR A 279 -0.47 -1.54 31.49
N SER A 280 0.69 -0.95 31.83
CA SER A 280 0.76 0.10 32.84
C SER A 280 0.10 1.38 32.32
N ASP A 281 -0.81 1.94 33.11
CA ASP A 281 -1.39 3.27 32.86
C ASP A 281 -0.47 4.41 33.38
N THR A 282 0.57 4.09 34.16
CA THR A 282 1.47 5.04 34.86
C THR A 282 2.96 4.65 34.72
N LEU A 283 3.89 5.53 35.13
CA LEU A 283 5.33 5.20 35.16
C LEU A 283 5.65 4.06 36.17
N GLU A 284 4.82 3.91 37.20
CA GLU A 284 4.88 2.82 38.18
C GLU A 284 3.49 2.20 38.34
N MET A 285 3.38 0.88 38.12
CA MET A 285 2.15 0.12 38.37
C MET A 285 1.97 -0.20 39.85
N ASP A 286 0.74 -0.03 40.32
CA ASP A 286 0.28 -0.55 41.61
C ASP A 286 0.32 -2.09 41.64
N ASP A 287 0.61 -2.66 42.81
CA ASP A 287 0.69 -4.10 43.03
C ASP A 287 -0.67 -4.82 42.86
N GLN A 288 -1.81 -4.15 43.07
CA GLN A 288 -3.13 -4.70 42.77
C GLN A 288 -3.32 -4.86 41.26
N GLN A 289 -2.91 -3.87 40.45
CA GLN A 289 -2.93 -3.97 38.99
C GLN A 289 -2.00 -5.08 38.46
N LYS A 290 -0.78 -5.20 39.01
CA LYS A 290 0.14 -6.30 38.65
C LYS A 290 -0.46 -7.67 38.96
N THR A 291 -1.03 -7.82 40.16
CA THR A 291 -1.69 -9.05 40.59
C THR A 291 -2.86 -9.39 39.68
N LYS A 292 -3.66 -8.39 39.29
CA LYS A 292 -4.79 -8.55 38.38
C LYS A 292 -4.35 -9.05 36.99
N ILE A 293 -3.37 -8.39 36.38
CA ILE A 293 -2.83 -8.80 35.06
C ILE A 293 -2.24 -10.21 35.13
N TRP A 294 -1.51 -10.51 36.21
CA TRP A 294 -0.95 -11.84 36.41
C TRP A 294 -2.03 -12.91 36.62
N ASN A 295 -3.14 -12.58 37.29
CA ASN A 295 -4.27 -13.47 37.43
C ASN A 295 -4.91 -13.79 36.07
N TYR A 296 -5.13 -12.78 35.22
CA TYR A 296 -5.62 -12.98 33.85
C TYR A 296 -4.66 -13.82 33.02
N PHE A 297 -3.36 -13.61 33.16
CA PHE A 297 -2.35 -14.43 32.49
C PHE A 297 -2.34 -15.88 33.00
N SER A 298 -2.59 -16.08 34.30
CA SER A 298 -2.49 -17.38 34.97
C SER A 298 -3.73 -18.25 34.82
N GLU A 299 -4.84 -17.71 34.32
CA GLU A 299 -6.10 -18.44 34.12
C GLU A 299 -5.94 -19.76 33.37
N LYS A 300 -6.78 -20.73 33.73
CA LYS A 300 -6.81 -22.04 33.06
C LYS A 300 -7.25 -21.84 31.62
N ILE A 301 -6.43 -22.33 30.71
CA ILE A 301 -6.72 -22.30 29.29
C ILE A 301 -7.75 -23.40 29.00
N ASP A 302 -8.84 -23.03 28.35
CA ASP A 302 -9.80 -23.98 27.82
C ASP A 302 -9.14 -24.77 26.67
N GLU A 303 -8.72 -26.00 26.94
CA GLU A 303 -8.06 -26.86 25.96
C GLU A 303 -8.99 -27.22 24.79
N ASN A 304 -10.32 -27.14 24.95
CA ASN A 304 -11.26 -27.33 23.85
C ASN A 304 -11.25 -26.12 22.91
N LYS A 305 -11.12 -24.89 23.43
CA LYS A 305 -10.85 -23.70 22.59
C LYS A 305 -9.51 -23.83 21.88
N LEU A 306 -8.47 -24.33 22.55
CA LEU A 306 -7.15 -24.52 21.94
C LEU A 306 -7.16 -25.54 20.79
N LYS A 307 -8.00 -26.58 20.89
CA LYS A 307 -8.27 -27.53 19.79
C LYS A 307 -9.07 -26.89 18.64
N ARG A 308 -9.97 -25.94 18.93
CA ARG A 308 -10.73 -25.16 17.94
C ARG A 308 -9.90 -24.06 17.26
N ILE A 309 -8.80 -23.61 17.87
CA ILE A 309 -7.79 -22.74 17.24
C ILE A 309 -7.08 -23.45 16.06
N LYS A 310 -7.34 -24.74 15.88
CA LYS A 310 -7.23 -25.41 14.58
C LYS A 310 -8.63 -25.64 14.02
N ASN A 311 -8.83 -25.24 12.78
CA ASN A 311 -9.92 -25.66 11.93
C ASN A 311 -11.28 -24.95 12.03
N SER A 312 -11.31 -23.62 12.04
CA SER A 312 -12.48 -22.92 11.48
C SER A 312 -12.39 -22.93 9.96
N VAL A 313 -13.23 -23.77 9.35
CA VAL A 313 -13.58 -23.71 7.93
C VAL A 313 -14.35 -22.41 7.71
N VAL A 314 -14.20 -21.77 6.54
CA VAL A 314 -15.13 -20.77 6.00
C VAL A 314 -16.53 -21.41 5.99
N SER A 315 -17.22 -21.30 7.11
CA SER A 315 -18.41 -22.10 7.45
C SER A 315 -19.69 -21.30 7.28
N HIS A 316 -19.57 -20.02 6.94
CA HIS A 316 -20.66 -19.06 6.94
C HIS A 316 -20.93 -18.44 5.56
N SER A 317 -20.26 -18.92 4.49
CA SER A 317 -20.48 -18.41 3.13
C SER A 317 -21.59 -19.20 2.44
N THR A 318 -22.79 -18.60 2.41
CA THR A 318 -23.94 -19.05 1.61
C THR A 318 -23.61 -19.23 0.13
N GLU A 319 -22.60 -18.53 -0.33
CA GLU A 319 -22.07 -18.58 -1.68
C GLU A 319 -21.35 -19.90 -2.00
N LEU A 320 -20.52 -20.37 -1.07
CA LEU A 320 -19.88 -21.67 -1.17
C LEU A 320 -20.92 -22.81 -1.11
N ASP A 321 -21.97 -22.64 -0.31
CA ASP A 321 -23.04 -23.63 -0.20
C ASP A 321 -23.93 -23.67 -1.46
N SER A 322 -24.24 -22.52 -2.06
CA SER A 322 -24.94 -22.44 -3.35
C SER A 322 -24.12 -23.08 -4.49
N LEU A 323 -22.81 -22.82 -4.52
CA LEU A 323 -21.87 -23.45 -5.46
C LEU A 323 -21.79 -24.97 -5.25
N ARG A 324 -21.74 -25.43 -4.01
CA ARG A 324 -21.71 -26.86 -3.62
C ARG A 324 -23.01 -27.58 -3.96
N ASN A 325 -24.16 -26.97 -3.67
CA ASN A 325 -25.47 -27.54 -3.99
C ASN A 325 -25.65 -27.64 -5.50
N SER A 326 -25.23 -26.60 -6.24
CA SER A 326 -25.21 -26.63 -7.71
C SER A 326 -24.29 -27.74 -8.24
N LEU A 327 -23.13 -27.98 -7.62
CA LEU A 327 -22.24 -29.10 -7.97
C LEU A 327 -22.85 -30.47 -7.68
N ALA A 328 -23.48 -30.64 -6.52
CA ALA A 328 -24.12 -31.88 -6.13
C ALA A 328 -25.31 -32.19 -7.04
N GLU A 329 -26.08 -31.17 -7.42
CA GLU A 329 -27.18 -31.27 -8.38
C GLU A 329 -26.66 -31.55 -9.80
N LEU A 330 -25.55 -30.94 -10.21
CA LEU A 330 -24.86 -31.25 -11.48
C LEU A 330 -24.41 -32.70 -11.54
N LYS A 331 -23.75 -33.20 -10.48
CA LYS A 331 -23.29 -34.59 -10.38
C LYS A 331 -24.45 -35.61 -10.38
N ARG A 332 -25.61 -35.25 -9.84
CA ARG A 332 -26.79 -36.15 -9.73
C ARG A 332 -27.71 -36.12 -10.93
N SER A 333 -28.04 -34.93 -11.43
CA SER A 333 -29.12 -34.76 -12.43
C SER A 333 -28.62 -34.80 -13.87
N ASN A 334 -27.31 -34.61 -14.07
CA ASN A 334 -26.72 -34.42 -15.38
C ASN A 334 -27.45 -33.34 -16.20
N LYS A 335 -28.20 -32.38 -15.62
CA LYS A 335 -28.91 -31.28 -16.31
C LYS A 335 -28.28 -29.94 -15.92
N PHE A 336 -28.01 -29.08 -16.90
CA PHE A 336 -27.21 -27.86 -16.73
C PHE A 336 -28.00 -26.67 -17.27
N SER A 337 -28.49 -25.80 -16.39
CA SER A 337 -29.04 -24.50 -16.78
C SER A 337 -27.94 -23.45 -16.71
N ILE A 338 -27.28 -23.23 -17.85
CA ILE A 338 -26.15 -22.28 -17.98
C ILE A 338 -26.57 -20.86 -17.55
N LYS A 339 -27.84 -20.50 -17.75
CA LYS A 339 -28.38 -19.16 -17.41
C LYS A 339 -28.51 -18.97 -15.91
N ILE A 340 -29.01 -19.98 -15.19
CA ILE A 340 -29.03 -19.98 -13.72
C ILE A 340 -27.60 -20.02 -13.18
N PHE A 341 -26.73 -20.84 -13.77
CA PHE A 341 -25.32 -20.97 -13.41
C PHE A 341 -24.53 -19.65 -13.50
N ILE A 342 -24.63 -18.96 -14.64
CA ILE A 342 -24.01 -17.65 -14.85
C ILE A 342 -24.61 -16.63 -13.87
N GLN A 343 -25.94 -16.64 -13.68
CA GLN A 343 -26.60 -15.72 -12.76
C GLN A 343 -26.23 -15.98 -11.30
N THR A 344 -26.09 -17.23 -10.87
CA THR A 344 -25.70 -17.60 -9.51
C THR A 344 -24.26 -17.21 -9.25
N PHE A 345 -23.30 -17.58 -10.12
CA PHE A 345 -21.88 -17.21 -9.98
C PHE A 345 -21.66 -15.68 -9.97
N LEU A 346 -22.57 -14.92 -10.58
CA LEU A 346 -22.49 -13.46 -10.66
C LEU A 346 -23.39 -12.70 -9.66
N ARG A 347 -24.33 -13.33 -8.95
CA ARG A 347 -25.30 -12.62 -8.07
C ARG A 347 -25.21 -12.90 -6.58
N LEU A 348 -24.69 -14.04 -6.16
CA LEU A 348 -24.51 -14.46 -4.76
C LEU A 348 -24.89 -13.46 -3.63
N PRO A 349 -26.11 -13.58 -3.04
CA PRO A 349 -26.40 -13.17 -1.66
C PRO A 349 -27.10 -14.28 -0.84
N PHE A 350 -27.16 -14.07 0.48
CA PHE A 350 -27.43 -15.01 1.59
C PHE A 350 -28.82 -15.67 1.63
N GLU A 351 -29.02 -16.89 2.19
CA GLU A 351 -29.15 -17.19 3.63
C GLU A 351 -29.06 -18.71 4.04
N ASN A 352 -28.63 -18.94 5.30
CA ASN A 352 -28.96 -19.99 6.31
C ASN A 352 -28.53 -21.50 6.24
N TYR A 353 -27.62 -21.82 7.19
CA TYR A 353 -27.65 -22.81 8.31
C TYR A 353 -27.52 -24.36 8.14
N GLU A 354 -26.70 -24.89 9.06
CA GLU A 354 -26.85 -26.07 9.95
C GLU A 354 -26.73 -27.51 9.46
N SER A 355 -26.17 -27.80 8.28
CA SER A 355 -26.03 -29.21 7.89
C SER A 355 -24.72 -29.55 7.18
N PHE A 356 -23.58 -29.11 7.71
CA PHE A 356 -22.29 -29.52 7.13
C PHE A 356 -21.16 -29.76 8.13
N GLN A 357 -21.47 -30.39 9.27
CA GLN A 357 -20.46 -30.75 10.26
C GLN A 357 -19.78 -32.11 10.04
N ASN A 358 -20.20 -32.91 9.03
CA ASN A 358 -19.83 -34.33 8.97
C ASN A 358 -19.07 -34.81 7.72
N ALA A 359 -18.57 -33.92 6.87
CA ALA A 359 -17.70 -34.35 5.78
C ALA A 359 -16.73 -33.23 5.43
N LEU A 360 -15.52 -33.27 6.02
CA LEU A 360 -14.26 -32.76 5.47
C LEU A 360 -13.17 -32.95 6.54
N THR A 361 -12.36 -34.00 6.38
CA THR A 361 -11.06 -34.15 7.04
C THR A 361 -10.01 -33.84 5.99
N PHE A 362 -9.18 -32.78 6.10
CA PHE A 362 -7.80 -32.74 5.55
C PHE A 362 -7.00 -31.51 6.07
N ASP A 363 -5.67 -31.70 6.12
CA ASP A 363 -4.67 -30.97 6.91
C ASP A 363 -4.19 -29.60 6.37
N ASN A 364 -4.86 -28.96 5.40
CA ASN A 364 -4.49 -27.59 5.00
C ASN A 364 -5.68 -26.81 4.42
N GLN A 365 -6.17 -25.82 5.17
CA GLN A 365 -7.58 -25.40 5.15
C GLN A 365 -7.95 -24.31 4.12
N TYR A 366 -6.95 -23.76 3.43
CA TYR A 366 -7.12 -22.68 2.44
C TYR A 366 -7.05 -23.19 0.99
N CYS A 367 -6.55 -24.42 0.81
CA CYS A 367 -6.55 -25.11 -0.47
C CYS A 367 -7.97 -25.53 -0.91
N ASP A 368 -8.95 -25.52 0.00
CA ASP A 368 -10.26 -26.11 -0.22
C ASP A 368 -11.18 -25.23 -1.08
N VAL A 369 -11.12 -23.90 -0.97
CA VAL A 369 -11.89 -22.99 -1.86
C VAL A 369 -11.39 -23.11 -3.30
N PHE A 370 -10.06 -23.17 -3.50
CA PHE A 370 -9.48 -23.37 -4.82
C PHE A 370 -9.65 -24.78 -5.36
N LYS A 371 -9.57 -25.82 -4.52
CA LYS A 371 -9.88 -27.20 -4.92
C LYS A 371 -11.34 -27.31 -5.33
N LEU A 372 -12.26 -26.65 -4.62
CA LEU A 372 -13.68 -26.66 -4.95
C LEU A 372 -14.01 -25.86 -6.21
N ILE A 373 -13.38 -24.70 -6.41
CA ILE A 373 -13.44 -23.94 -7.68
C ILE A 373 -12.78 -24.73 -8.81
N SER A 374 -11.64 -25.40 -8.58
CA SER A 374 -10.94 -26.21 -9.58
C SER A 374 -11.73 -27.45 -9.99
N ASP A 375 -12.28 -28.19 -9.02
CA ASP A 375 -13.15 -29.35 -9.27
C ASP A 375 -14.44 -28.94 -9.97
N PHE A 376 -14.98 -27.76 -9.63
CA PHE A 376 -16.11 -27.15 -10.33
C PHE A 376 -15.79 -26.84 -11.79
N ILE A 377 -14.63 -26.24 -12.04
CA ILE A 377 -14.17 -25.90 -13.38
C ILE A 377 -13.93 -27.18 -14.19
N LYS A 378 -13.26 -28.19 -13.63
CA LYS A 378 -13.01 -29.48 -14.29
C LYS A 378 -14.30 -30.22 -14.65
N GLU A 379 -15.29 -30.25 -13.76
CA GLU A 379 -16.59 -30.86 -14.07
C GLU A 379 -17.40 -30.01 -15.07
N SER A 380 -17.28 -28.68 -15.02
CA SER A 380 -17.88 -27.78 -16.02
C SER A 380 -17.27 -27.97 -17.41
N GLU A 381 -15.94 -28.10 -17.52
CA GLU A 381 -15.22 -28.37 -18.77
C GLU A 381 -15.64 -29.69 -19.41
N LYS A 382 -15.76 -30.76 -18.61
CA LYS A 382 -16.28 -32.06 -19.07
C LYS A 382 -17.70 -31.96 -19.63
N LEU A 383 -18.54 -31.09 -19.07
CA LEU A 383 -19.93 -30.90 -19.51
C LEU A 383 -20.05 -29.94 -20.71
N ILE A 384 -19.16 -28.95 -20.84
CA ILE A 384 -19.05 -28.06 -22.01
C ILE A 384 -18.67 -28.87 -23.27
N GLN A 385 -17.82 -29.88 -23.12
CA GLN A 385 -17.45 -30.81 -24.19
C GLN A 385 -18.61 -31.70 -24.67
N ASN A 386 -19.67 -31.85 -23.86
CA ASN A 386 -20.87 -32.63 -24.19
C ASN A 386 -21.98 -31.83 -24.93
N ASP A 387 -21.60 -30.74 -25.61
CA ASP A 387 -22.40 -30.00 -26.61
C ASP A 387 -23.74 -29.40 -26.11
N ARG A 388 -23.71 -28.75 -24.94
CA ARG A 388 -24.88 -28.00 -24.40
C ARG A 388 -24.97 -26.57 -24.94
N LYS A 389 -26.21 -26.10 -25.11
CA LYS A 389 -26.54 -24.81 -25.70
C LYS A 389 -26.80 -23.73 -24.63
N PHE A 390 -26.09 -22.60 -24.69
CA PHE A 390 -26.43 -21.37 -23.98
C PHE A 390 -27.22 -20.45 -24.93
N ASP A 391 -28.43 -20.04 -24.52
CA ASP A 391 -29.35 -19.23 -25.36
C ASP A 391 -29.46 -19.76 -26.82
N GLY A 392 -29.51 -21.10 -26.96
CA GLY A 392 -29.65 -21.77 -28.26
C GLY A 392 -28.34 -22.04 -29.04
N LYS A 393 -27.19 -21.56 -28.57
CA LYS A 393 -25.87 -21.79 -29.21
C LYS A 393 -24.97 -22.72 -28.39
N SER A 394 -24.31 -23.68 -29.06
CA SER A 394 -23.30 -24.54 -28.42
C SER A 394 -22.18 -23.68 -27.83
N LEU A 395 -21.79 -23.96 -26.59
CA LEU A 395 -20.81 -23.17 -25.82
C LEU A 395 -19.46 -22.98 -26.55
N GLY A 396 -18.99 -23.99 -27.29
CA GLY A 396 -17.76 -23.90 -28.09
C GLY A 396 -17.87 -23.05 -29.38
N LYS A 397 -19.05 -22.55 -29.71
CA LYS A 397 -19.31 -21.71 -30.90
C LYS A 397 -19.68 -20.26 -30.55
N ILE A 398 -19.64 -19.88 -29.27
CA ILE A 398 -19.88 -18.51 -28.81
C ILE A 398 -18.64 -17.67 -29.13
N GLN A 399 -18.83 -16.54 -29.81
CA GLN A 399 -17.73 -15.62 -30.13
C GLN A 399 -17.48 -14.62 -28.98
N LYS A 400 -16.22 -14.18 -28.79
CA LYS A 400 -15.85 -13.17 -27.79
C LYS A 400 -16.67 -11.88 -28.04
N GLY A 401 -17.36 -11.40 -27.02
CA GLY A 401 -18.21 -10.20 -27.06
C GLY A 401 -19.69 -10.48 -27.37
N GLU A 402 -20.06 -11.71 -27.73
CA GLU A 402 -21.43 -12.06 -28.10
C GLU A 402 -22.36 -12.19 -26.89
N PHE A 403 -21.82 -12.64 -25.76
CA PHE A 403 -22.51 -12.68 -24.47
C PHE A 403 -21.57 -12.13 -23.39
N PRO A 404 -21.64 -10.82 -23.05
CA PRO A 404 -20.72 -10.18 -22.11
C PRO A 404 -20.62 -10.88 -20.75
N ILE A 405 -21.74 -11.46 -20.32
CA ILE A 405 -21.87 -12.18 -19.05
C ILE A 405 -21.13 -13.53 -19.08
N PHE A 406 -21.13 -14.20 -20.25
CA PHE A 406 -20.38 -15.43 -20.47
C PHE A 406 -18.88 -15.16 -20.63
N ASP A 407 -18.52 -14.05 -21.27
CA ASP A 407 -17.13 -13.61 -21.39
C ASP A 407 -16.52 -13.25 -20.02
N ASP A 408 -17.26 -12.53 -19.16
CA ASP A 408 -16.81 -12.22 -17.78
C ASP A 408 -16.64 -13.50 -16.96
N PHE A 409 -17.55 -14.46 -17.12
CA PHE A 409 -17.46 -15.77 -16.49
C PHE A 409 -16.21 -16.55 -16.93
N LEU A 410 -15.92 -16.61 -18.24
CA LEU A 410 -14.72 -17.26 -18.77
C LEU A 410 -13.43 -16.56 -18.32
N LEU A 411 -13.42 -15.23 -18.26
CA LEU A 411 -12.31 -14.44 -17.75
C LEU A 411 -12.03 -14.77 -16.28
N ARG A 412 -13.06 -14.84 -15.44
CA ARG A 412 -12.94 -15.22 -14.03
C ARG A 412 -12.42 -16.65 -13.85
N ILE A 413 -12.91 -17.61 -14.63
CA ILE A 413 -12.41 -19.00 -14.60
C ILE A 413 -10.94 -19.07 -14.98
N ASN A 414 -10.56 -18.46 -16.10
CA ASN A 414 -9.17 -18.48 -16.57
C ASN A 414 -8.23 -17.83 -15.55
N PHE A 415 -8.70 -16.77 -14.87
CA PHE A 415 -7.97 -16.15 -13.78
C PHE A 415 -7.77 -17.11 -12.59
N TYR A 416 -8.82 -17.83 -12.16
CA TYR A 416 -8.70 -18.78 -11.05
C TYR A 416 -7.81 -19.98 -11.39
N LEU A 417 -7.94 -20.57 -12.58
CA LEU A 417 -7.08 -21.67 -13.04
C LEU A 417 -5.60 -21.25 -13.11
N PHE A 418 -5.33 -20.05 -13.64
CA PHE A 418 -3.99 -19.51 -13.71
C PHE A 418 -3.35 -19.36 -12.33
N ILE A 419 -4.12 -18.94 -11.33
CA ILE A 419 -3.63 -18.81 -9.95
C ILE A 419 -3.36 -20.18 -9.33
N THR A 420 -4.24 -21.17 -9.53
CA THR A 420 -4.06 -22.51 -8.94
C THR A 420 -2.85 -23.24 -9.51
N ASP A 421 -2.64 -23.16 -10.82
CA ASP A 421 -1.56 -23.90 -11.49
C ASP A 421 -0.18 -23.28 -11.22
N LYS A 422 -0.11 -21.95 -11.04
CA LYS A 422 1.16 -21.23 -10.93
C LYS A 422 1.78 -21.22 -9.53
N TYR A 423 0.97 -21.34 -8.47
CA TYR A 423 1.43 -21.01 -7.11
C TYR A 423 1.54 -22.20 -6.15
N GLN A 424 1.32 -23.45 -6.58
CA GLN A 424 1.41 -24.67 -5.74
C GLN A 424 0.95 -24.43 -4.29
N VAL A 425 -0.36 -24.18 -4.15
CA VAL A 425 -1.01 -23.66 -2.93
C VAL A 425 -0.70 -24.50 -1.67
N ASP A 426 -0.38 -25.78 -1.83
CA ASP A 426 -0.06 -26.70 -0.73
C ASP A 426 1.31 -26.46 -0.05
N ALA A 427 2.19 -25.58 -0.55
CA ALA A 427 3.58 -25.40 -0.07
C ALA A 427 3.91 -24.01 0.54
N ILE A 428 2.89 -23.25 0.96
CA ILE A 428 3.05 -21.84 1.33
C ILE A 428 3.35 -21.67 2.83
N GLU A 429 4.59 -21.31 3.20
CA GLU A 429 4.88 -20.74 4.54
C GLU A 429 4.18 -19.38 4.73
N TYR A 430 3.54 -19.16 5.89
CA TYR A 430 2.72 -17.99 6.21
C TYR A 430 3.40 -17.01 7.19
N THR A 431 3.29 -15.71 6.93
CA THR A 431 3.68 -14.62 7.85
C THR A 431 2.54 -14.22 8.80
N ALA A 432 2.79 -13.33 9.76
CA ALA A 432 1.75 -12.80 10.66
C ALA A 432 0.60 -12.12 9.91
N ASN A 433 0.95 -11.30 8.91
CA ASN A 433 -0.04 -10.66 8.05
C ASN A 433 -0.78 -11.69 7.21
N ASP A 434 -0.11 -12.74 6.76
CA ASP A 434 -0.77 -13.83 6.05
C ASP A 434 -1.78 -14.52 6.97
N LEU A 435 -1.43 -14.85 8.20
CA LEU A 435 -2.35 -15.47 9.18
C LEU A 435 -3.54 -14.55 9.53
N MET A 436 -3.32 -13.25 9.63
CA MET A 436 -4.38 -12.26 9.84
C MET A 436 -5.31 -12.16 8.62
N LEU A 437 -4.75 -12.05 7.41
CA LEU A 437 -5.53 -12.05 6.19
C LEU A 437 -6.30 -13.36 6.02
N LEU A 438 -5.69 -14.50 6.38
CA LEU A 438 -6.34 -15.80 6.40
C LEU A 438 -7.53 -15.87 7.37
N HIS A 439 -7.44 -15.20 8.52
CA HIS A 439 -8.59 -15.03 9.41
C HIS A 439 -9.66 -14.10 8.86
N GLN A 440 -9.27 -13.05 8.13
CA GLN A 440 -10.21 -12.18 7.42
C GLN A 440 -10.90 -12.92 6.27
N ILE A 441 -10.24 -13.91 5.64
CA ILE A 441 -10.89 -14.87 4.72
C ILE A 441 -11.93 -15.71 5.46
N ASP A 442 -11.65 -16.16 6.69
CA ASP A 442 -12.60 -16.93 7.51
C ASP A 442 -13.84 -16.09 7.88
N LYS A 443 -13.62 -14.81 8.22
CA LYS A 443 -14.68 -13.82 8.48
C LYS A 443 -15.36 -13.28 7.23
N ALA A 444 -14.85 -13.59 6.04
CA ALA A 444 -15.32 -13.00 4.81
C ALA A 444 -16.80 -13.34 4.62
N LYS A 445 -17.60 -12.28 4.50
CA LYS A 445 -19.04 -12.40 4.23
C LYS A 445 -19.32 -12.55 2.74
N SER A 446 -18.31 -12.67 1.88
CA SER A 446 -18.52 -12.94 0.47
C SER A 446 -17.31 -13.64 -0.13
N LEU A 447 -17.53 -14.36 -1.24
CA LEU A 447 -16.44 -14.97 -2.01
C LEU A 447 -15.46 -13.90 -2.53
N ASN A 448 -15.93 -12.69 -2.82
CA ASN A 448 -15.08 -11.59 -3.28
C ASN A 448 -14.17 -11.06 -2.17
N ASP A 449 -14.68 -10.94 -0.94
CA ASP A 449 -13.86 -10.54 0.22
C ASP A 449 -12.84 -11.62 0.55
N ALA A 450 -13.27 -12.89 0.55
CA ALA A 450 -12.39 -14.05 0.73
C ALA A 450 -11.28 -14.05 -0.32
N LEU A 451 -11.62 -13.84 -1.59
CA LEU A 451 -10.64 -13.74 -2.68
C LEU A 451 -9.74 -12.52 -2.54
N PHE A 452 -10.26 -11.37 -2.13
CA PHE A 452 -9.45 -10.17 -1.92
C PHE A 452 -8.39 -10.40 -0.84
N TYR A 453 -8.77 -10.91 0.33
CA TYR A 453 -7.84 -11.21 1.41
C TYR A 453 -6.84 -12.30 1.01
N LEU A 454 -7.29 -13.28 0.24
CA LEU A 454 -6.42 -14.33 -0.29
C LEU A 454 -5.38 -13.78 -1.28
N LEU A 455 -5.81 -12.97 -2.25
CA LEU A 455 -4.92 -12.31 -3.21
C LEU A 455 -3.97 -11.30 -2.54
N SER A 456 -4.33 -10.84 -1.34
CA SER A 456 -3.51 -9.98 -0.50
C SER A 456 -2.43 -10.75 0.28
N LEU A 457 -2.47 -12.09 0.30
CA LEU A 457 -1.40 -12.89 0.92
C LEU A 457 -0.08 -12.65 0.19
N ARG A 458 1.00 -12.58 0.95
CA ARG A 458 2.34 -12.20 0.49
C ARG A 458 2.85 -13.06 -0.68
N LYS A 459 2.48 -14.36 -0.72
CA LYS A 459 2.86 -15.31 -1.77
C LYS A 459 1.87 -15.38 -2.94
N PHE A 460 0.67 -14.79 -2.80
CA PHE A 460 -0.38 -14.82 -3.81
C PHE A 460 -0.47 -13.57 -4.68
N ILE A 461 0.34 -12.54 -4.41
CA ILE A 461 0.21 -11.24 -5.08
C ILE A 461 0.09 -11.47 -6.61
N PRO A 462 -1.08 -11.19 -7.20
CA PRO A 462 -1.26 -11.42 -8.62
C PRO A 462 -0.59 -10.25 -9.36
N ASN A 463 0.27 -10.57 -10.32
CA ASN A 463 0.69 -9.60 -11.34
C ASN A 463 -0.51 -9.12 -12.23
N ILE A 464 -1.74 -9.57 -11.98
CA ILE A 464 -2.89 -9.42 -12.88
C ILE A 464 -3.83 -8.26 -12.51
N LEU A 465 -3.80 -7.72 -11.28
CA LEU A 465 -4.48 -6.43 -11.00
C LEU A 465 -3.78 -5.22 -11.69
N LEU A 466 -2.76 -5.50 -12.52
CA LEU A 466 -1.84 -4.52 -13.13
C LEU A 466 -1.95 -4.43 -14.66
N HIS A 467 -2.86 -5.15 -15.32
CA HIS A 467 -3.13 -4.95 -16.75
C HIS A 467 -4.60 -4.60 -16.99
N PRO A 468 -4.91 -3.59 -17.82
CA PRO A 468 -6.24 -3.46 -18.39
C PRO A 468 -6.50 -4.74 -19.20
N ILE A 469 -7.59 -5.44 -18.89
CA ILE A 469 -8.06 -6.54 -19.72
C ILE A 469 -8.40 -5.92 -21.09
N SER A 470 -7.63 -6.27 -22.12
CA SER A 470 -7.89 -5.88 -23.51
C SER A 470 -8.78 -6.87 -24.24
#